data_AF-A0A1E1K6D5-F1
#
_entry.id   AF-A0A1E1K6D5-F1
#
_cell.length_a   1.000
_cell.length_b   1.000
_cell.length_c   1.000
_cell.angle_alpha   90.00
_cell.angle_beta   90.00
_cell.angle_gamma   90.00
#
_symmetry.space_group_name_H-M   'P 1'
#
loop_
_entity.id
_entity.type
_entity.pdbx_description
1 polymer ?
#
loop_
_entity_poly.entity_id
_entity_poly.type
_entity_poly.pdbx_seq_one_letter_code
_entity_poly.pdbx_strand_id
1 'polypeptide(L)'
;MSKSSSIAASIPKTAITIGGVNYDVNVTKIPYLSSFVNFQGIAQPQSKELVHESIPLFDIALKGVESGYRHCFRALPTELSQYHTLCDTYHFLHVDVLGGQAMNEILSDLKSGFSDYDEDRYTVKGIKAKPRDSAFKLLYLIVLGEFVDEVKDSAKIFDAVLYLVSHPATFKWRARTVVRAAYEERFVVSAKQRIALDKWERTDLDKLATEDSEDVTTEEEDSDFYYDSD
;
A
#
# COMPACT_ATOMS: atom_id res chain seq x y z
N MET A 1 26.87 -27.07 -23.77
CA MET A 1 26.27 -26.90 -22.43
C MET A 1 25.04 -26.03 -22.61
N SER A 2 23.86 -26.66 -22.68
CA SER A 2 22.60 -25.97 -22.97
C SER A 2 22.11 -25.24 -21.71
N LYS A 3 21.84 -23.94 -21.84
CA LYS A 3 21.17 -23.15 -20.81
C LYS A 3 19.73 -23.63 -20.69
N SER A 4 19.41 -24.27 -19.57
CA SER A 4 18.03 -24.56 -19.19
C SER A 4 17.39 -23.24 -18.79
N SER A 5 16.54 -22.71 -19.66
CA SER A 5 15.64 -21.60 -19.33
C SER A 5 14.55 -22.15 -18.42
N SER A 6 14.60 -21.86 -17.13
CA SER A 6 13.48 -22.12 -16.22
C SER A 6 12.35 -21.18 -16.60
N ILE A 7 11.37 -21.69 -17.35
CA ILE A 7 10.08 -21.02 -17.54
C ILE A 7 9.47 -20.89 -16.14
N ALA A 8 9.46 -19.69 -15.58
CA ALA A 8 8.70 -19.41 -14.37
C ALA A 8 7.23 -19.76 -14.66
N ALA A 9 6.70 -20.75 -13.97
CA ALA A 9 5.30 -21.15 -14.12
C ALA A 9 4.42 -19.93 -13.79
N SER A 10 3.65 -19.44 -14.76
CA SER A 10 2.73 -18.33 -14.52
C SER A 10 1.71 -18.75 -13.48
N ILE A 11 1.56 -17.93 -12.43
CA ILE A 11 0.56 -18.19 -11.39
C ILE A 11 -0.83 -18.18 -12.06
N PRO A 12 -1.65 -19.23 -11.91
CA PRO A 12 -2.94 -19.33 -12.59
C PRO A 12 -3.86 -18.18 -12.15
N LYS A 13 -4.44 -17.50 -13.13
CA LYS A 13 -5.45 -16.44 -12.94
C LYS A 13 -6.82 -16.94 -13.39
N THR A 14 -7.86 -16.43 -12.74
CA THR A 14 -9.26 -16.74 -13.03
C THR A 14 -9.93 -15.49 -13.59
N ALA A 15 -10.58 -15.63 -14.76
CA ALA A 15 -11.38 -14.57 -15.35
C ALA A 15 -12.69 -14.40 -14.57
N ILE A 16 -12.94 -13.21 -14.04
CA ILE A 16 -14.15 -12.86 -13.28
C ILE A 16 -14.65 -11.49 -13.73
N THR A 17 -15.95 -11.37 -13.98
CA THR A 17 -16.61 -10.08 -14.23
C THR A 17 -17.13 -9.52 -12.91
N ILE A 18 -16.64 -8.35 -12.48
CA ILE A 18 -17.06 -7.68 -11.24
C ILE A 18 -17.64 -6.32 -11.62
N GLY A 19 -18.92 -6.08 -11.33
CA GLY A 19 -19.58 -4.82 -11.66
C GLY A 19 -19.58 -4.47 -13.16
N GLY A 20 -19.54 -5.49 -14.03
CA GLY A 20 -19.48 -5.33 -15.49
C GLY A 20 -18.07 -5.16 -16.08
N VAL A 21 -17.02 -5.19 -15.27
CA VAL A 21 -15.63 -5.12 -15.74
C VAL A 21 -14.96 -6.48 -15.59
N ASN A 22 -14.20 -6.91 -16.61
CA ASN A 22 -13.50 -8.19 -16.62
C ASN A 22 -12.11 -8.08 -15.98
N TYR A 23 -11.80 -9.01 -15.09
CA TYR A 23 -10.52 -9.09 -14.40
C TYR A 23 -9.94 -10.50 -14.49
N ASP A 24 -8.61 -10.59 -14.65
CA ASP A 24 -7.86 -11.83 -14.48
C ASP A 24 -7.21 -11.86 -13.08
N VAL A 25 -7.87 -12.54 -12.15
CA VAL A 25 -7.56 -12.46 -10.72
C VAL A 25 -6.84 -13.73 -10.26
N ASN A 26 -5.74 -13.58 -9.53
CA ASN A 26 -5.22 -14.69 -8.73
C ASN A 26 -6.06 -14.84 -7.45
N VAL A 27 -7.11 -15.65 -7.53
CA VAL A 27 -8.08 -15.84 -6.43
C VAL A 27 -7.46 -16.41 -5.15
N THR A 28 -6.28 -17.05 -5.23
CA THR A 28 -5.59 -17.57 -4.03
C THR A 28 -5.12 -16.48 -3.08
N LYS A 29 -4.95 -15.24 -3.58
CA LYS A 29 -4.62 -14.06 -2.77
C LYS A 29 -5.86 -13.33 -2.22
N ILE A 30 -7.06 -13.72 -2.65
CA ILE A 30 -8.32 -13.05 -2.30
C ILE A 30 -9.33 -14.12 -1.82
N PRO A 31 -9.33 -14.48 -0.52
CA PRO A 31 -10.09 -15.61 0.01
C PRO A 31 -11.59 -15.55 -0.25
N TYR A 32 -12.18 -14.34 -0.24
CA TYR A 32 -13.58 -14.15 -0.61
C TYR A 32 -13.85 -14.65 -2.05
N LEU A 33 -13.04 -14.19 -3.01
CA LEU A 33 -13.20 -14.58 -4.42
C LEU A 33 -12.89 -16.07 -4.64
N SER A 34 -11.92 -16.65 -3.92
CA SER A 34 -11.68 -18.09 -3.95
C SER A 34 -12.93 -18.87 -3.52
N SER A 35 -13.58 -18.45 -2.44
CA SER A 35 -14.82 -19.04 -1.93
C SER A 35 -15.98 -18.87 -2.90
N PHE A 36 -16.11 -17.68 -3.49
CA PHE A 36 -17.11 -17.36 -4.51
C PHE A 36 -16.97 -18.26 -5.75
N VAL A 37 -15.76 -18.41 -6.29
CA VAL A 37 -15.50 -19.26 -7.47
C VAL A 37 -15.83 -20.72 -7.17
N ASN A 38 -15.43 -21.22 -5.99
CA ASN A 38 -15.76 -22.59 -5.58
C ASN A 38 -17.29 -22.79 -5.47
N PHE A 39 -17.98 -21.85 -4.82
CA PHE A 39 -19.43 -21.90 -4.68
C PHE A 39 -20.15 -21.88 -6.03
N GLN A 40 -19.76 -21.00 -6.96
CA GLN A 40 -20.35 -20.96 -8.29
C GLN A 40 -20.11 -22.25 -9.07
N GLY A 41 -18.91 -22.84 -8.98
CA GLY A 41 -18.61 -24.12 -9.63
C GLY A 41 -19.49 -25.27 -9.16
N ILE A 42 -19.90 -25.25 -7.89
CA ILE A 42 -20.82 -26.24 -7.31
C ILE A 42 -22.28 -25.92 -7.67
N ALA A 43 -22.70 -24.67 -7.52
CA ALA A 43 -24.09 -24.26 -7.68
C ALA A 43 -24.53 -24.20 -9.15
N GLN A 44 -23.61 -23.85 -10.06
CA GLN A 44 -23.89 -23.68 -11.49
C GLN A 44 -22.79 -24.33 -12.35
N PRO A 45 -22.69 -25.68 -12.36
CA PRO A 45 -21.58 -26.39 -13.03
C PRO A 45 -21.50 -26.17 -14.54
N GLN A 46 -22.60 -25.71 -15.16
CA GLN A 46 -22.67 -25.43 -16.60
C GLN A 46 -22.44 -23.96 -16.95
N SER A 47 -22.42 -23.06 -15.95
CA SER A 47 -22.08 -21.66 -16.21
C SER A 47 -20.61 -21.57 -16.57
N LYS A 48 -20.31 -20.88 -17.68
CA LYS A 48 -18.94 -20.60 -18.10
C LYS A 48 -18.44 -19.24 -17.61
N GLU A 49 -19.34 -18.42 -17.08
CA GLU A 49 -19.06 -17.04 -16.71
C GLU A 49 -19.17 -16.88 -15.20
N LEU A 50 -18.12 -16.33 -14.60
CA LEU A 50 -18.05 -15.96 -13.19
C LEU A 50 -18.40 -14.48 -13.08
N VAL A 51 -19.63 -14.18 -12.69
CA VAL A 51 -20.14 -12.80 -12.59
C VAL A 51 -20.48 -12.46 -11.14
N HIS A 52 -19.91 -11.37 -10.65
CA HIS A 52 -20.13 -10.82 -9.33
C HIS A 52 -20.62 -9.37 -9.42
N GLU A 53 -21.40 -8.94 -8.43
CA GLU A 53 -21.81 -7.54 -8.29
C GLU A 53 -20.61 -6.59 -8.13
N SER A 54 -20.84 -5.28 -8.26
CA SER A 54 -19.77 -4.29 -8.08
C SER A 54 -19.17 -4.37 -6.67
N ILE A 55 -17.84 -4.27 -6.60
CA ILE A 55 -17.10 -4.14 -5.35
C ILE A 55 -16.41 -2.76 -5.38
N PRO A 56 -16.65 -1.88 -4.39
CA PRO A 56 -16.04 -0.55 -4.36
C PRO A 56 -14.51 -0.60 -4.42
N LEU A 57 -13.90 0.25 -5.27
CA LEU A 57 -12.44 0.39 -5.42
C LEU A 57 -11.69 -0.94 -5.67
N PHE A 58 -12.36 -1.93 -6.28
CA PHE A 58 -11.79 -3.26 -6.47
C PHE A 58 -10.52 -3.28 -7.33
N ASP A 59 -10.48 -2.45 -8.37
CA ASP A 59 -9.32 -2.28 -9.25
C ASP A 59 -8.08 -1.81 -8.48
N ILE A 60 -8.27 -0.83 -7.58
CA ILE A 60 -7.21 -0.32 -6.71
C ILE A 60 -6.79 -1.39 -5.69
N ALA A 61 -7.77 -2.07 -5.09
CA ALA A 61 -7.53 -3.14 -4.14
C ALA A 61 -6.69 -4.26 -4.77
N LEU A 62 -7.07 -4.70 -5.97
CA LEU A 62 -6.38 -5.71 -6.75
C LEU A 62 -4.95 -5.27 -7.10
N LYS A 63 -4.75 -4.03 -7.55
CA LYS A 63 -3.41 -3.50 -7.83
C LYS A 63 -2.50 -3.52 -6.59
N GLY A 64 -3.04 -3.22 -5.41
CA GLY A 64 -2.29 -3.34 -4.15
C GLY A 64 -1.86 -4.77 -3.83
N VAL A 65 -2.71 -5.77 -4.08
CA VAL A 65 -2.41 -7.20 -3.87
C VAL A 65 -1.40 -7.75 -4.87
N GLU A 66 -1.42 -7.23 -6.10
CA GLU A 66 -0.57 -7.71 -7.20
C GLU A 66 0.80 -7.02 -7.25
N SER A 67 0.84 -5.70 -7.01
CA SER A 67 2.03 -4.87 -7.22
C SER A 67 2.57 -4.19 -5.93
N GLY A 68 1.83 -4.30 -4.83
CA GLY A 68 2.17 -3.74 -3.51
C GLY A 68 1.32 -2.53 -3.13
N TYR A 69 1.05 -2.39 -1.83
CA TYR A 69 0.07 -1.44 -1.31
C TYR A 69 0.46 0.04 -1.44
N ARG A 70 1.73 0.36 -1.69
CA ARG A 70 2.15 1.73 -2.03
C ARG A 70 1.41 2.30 -3.25
N HIS A 71 0.95 1.45 -4.16
CA HIS A 71 0.19 1.87 -5.33
C HIS A 71 -1.19 2.43 -4.97
N CYS A 72 -1.77 2.06 -3.82
CA CYS A 72 -3.05 2.60 -3.37
C CYS A 72 -2.96 4.12 -3.13
N PHE A 73 -1.84 4.61 -2.58
CA PHE A 73 -1.61 6.05 -2.40
C PHE A 73 -1.41 6.81 -3.72
N ARG A 74 -0.98 6.13 -4.79
CA ARG A 74 -0.85 6.74 -6.13
C ARG A 74 -2.20 6.83 -6.82
N ALA A 75 -3.03 5.80 -6.65
CA ALA A 75 -4.32 5.69 -7.31
C ALA A 75 -5.41 6.57 -6.69
N LEU A 76 -5.33 6.85 -5.39
CA LEU A 76 -6.35 7.62 -4.67
C LEU A 76 -5.90 9.06 -4.36
N PRO A 77 -6.80 10.07 -4.45
CA PRO A 77 -6.59 11.40 -3.87
C PRO A 77 -6.40 11.31 -2.35
N THR A 78 -6.08 12.43 -1.68
CA THR A 78 -5.86 12.49 -0.22
C THR A 78 -7.14 12.50 0.62
N GLU A 79 -8.28 12.12 0.04
CA GLU A 79 -9.56 12.09 0.74
C GLU A 79 -9.66 10.84 1.62
N LEU A 80 -9.68 11.01 2.94
CA LEU A 80 -9.64 9.90 3.90
C LEU A 80 -10.82 8.92 3.76
N SER A 81 -12.00 9.40 3.36
CA SER A 81 -13.20 8.59 3.10
C SER A 81 -12.97 7.47 2.07
N GLN A 82 -12.12 7.73 1.06
CA GLN A 82 -11.78 6.75 0.04
C GLN A 82 -10.85 5.66 0.58
N TYR A 83 -9.97 6.00 1.52
CA TYR A 83 -9.12 5.01 2.19
C TYR A 83 -9.89 4.17 3.21
N HIS A 84 -10.89 4.74 3.88
CA HIS A 84 -11.86 3.96 4.66
C HIS A 84 -12.54 2.92 3.78
N THR A 85 -13.11 3.36 2.65
CA THR A 85 -13.74 2.46 1.67
C THR A 85 -12.78 1.39 1.18
N LEU A 86 -11.52 1.74 0.89
CA LEU A 86 -10.51 0.78 0.44
C LEU A 86 -10.15 -0.24 1.53
N CYS A 87 -10.02 0.20 2.79
CA CYS A 87 -9.77 -0.69 3.92
C CYS A 87 -10.95 -1.66 4.12
N ASP A 88 -12.18 -1.16 4.06
CA ASP A 88 -13.40 -1.98 4.13
C ASP A 88 -13.47 -2.97 2.97
N THR A 89 -13.08 -2.57 1.76
CA THR A 89 -12.98 -3.47 0.61
C THR A 89 -11.97 -4.59 0.89
N TYR A 90 -10.77 -4.29 1.39
CA TYR A 90 -9.81 -5.33 1.76
C TYR A 90 -10.33 -6.28 2.84
N HIS A 91 -11.03 -5.72 3.83
CA HIS A 91 -11.66 -6.50 4.90
C HIS A 91 -12.75 -7.43 4.36
N PHE A 92 -13.65 -6.93 3.52
CA PHE A 92 -14.69 -7.70 2.83
C PHE A 92 -14.11 -8.81 1.96
N LEU A 93 -13.04 -8.51 1.23
CA LEU A 93 -12.34 -9.46 0.38
C LEU A 93 -11.54 -10.52 1.17
N HIS A 94 -11.47 -10.37 2.50
CA HIS A 94 -10.66 -11.17 3.41
C HIS A 94 -9.16 -11.18 3.03
N VAL A 95 -8.66 -10.07 2.49
CA VAL A 95 -7.24 -9.93 2.14
C VAL A 95 -6.45 -9.65 3.42
N ASP A 96 -5.40 -10.44 3.66
CA ASP A 96 -4.45 -10.16 4.72
C ASP A 96 -3.49 -9.03 4.31
N VAL A 97 -3.93 -7.79 4.53
CA VAL A 97 -3.14 -6.59 4.24
C VAL A 97 -1.85 -6.56 5.06
N LEU A 98 -1.92 -7.02 6.31
CA LEU A 98 -0.77 -7.02 7.21
C LEU A 98 0.23 -8.12 6.84
N GLY A 99 -0.22 -9.20 6.19
CA GLY A 99 0.61 -10.35 5.83
C GLY A 99 1.07 -11.12 7.06
N GLY A 100 0.20 -11.24 8.06
CA GLY A 100 0.48 -11.83 9.36
C GLY A 100 1.42 -11.02 10.26
N GLN A 101 1.85 -9.83 9.84
CA GLN A 101 2.80 -9.02 10.61
C GLN A 101 2.15 -8.40 11.85
N ALA A 102 2.87 -8.47 12.97
CA ALA A 102 2.51 -7.73 14.17
C ALA A 102 2.81 -6.23 14.00
N MET A 103 2.12 -5.39 14.79
CA MET A 103 2.31 -3.93 14.76
C MET A 103 3.80 -3.53 14.82
N ASN A 104 4.57 -4.09 15.75
CA ASN A 104 5.99 -3.73 15.92
C ASN A 104 6.84 -4.07 14.68
N GLU A 105 6.50 -5.12 13.95
CA GLU A 105 7.19 -5.49 12.70
C GLU A 105 6.88 -4.48 11.60
N ILE A 106 5.61 -4.07 11.46
CA ILE A 106 5.21 -3.01 10.54
C ILE A 106 5.94 -1.70 10.86
N LEU A 107 6.03 -1.33 12.14
CA LEU A 107 6.74 -0.13 12.57
C LEU A 107 8.25 -0.22 12.29
N SER A 108 8.84 -1.42 12.38
CA SER A 108 10.24 -1.64 12.05
C SER A 108 10.48 -1.54 10.55
N ASP A 109 9.61 -2.13 9.74
CA ASP A 109 9.71 -2.11 8.27
C ASP A 109 9.48 -0.70 7.71
N LEU A 110 8.61 0.09 8.35
CA LEU A 110 8.43 1.50 8.03
C LEU A 110 9.76 2.29 8.15
N LYS A 111 10.62 1.89 9.10
CA LYS A 111 11.91 2.54 9.38
C LYS A 111 13.09 1.90 8.64
N SER A 112 12.89 0.82 7.88
CA SER A 112 13.98 0.05 7.26
C SER A 112 14.61 0.72 6.04
N GLY A 113 14.10 1.85 5.56
CA GLY A 113 14.59 2.53 4.34
C GLY A 113 15.96 3.20 4.45
N PHE A 114 16.65 3.08 5.59
CA PHE A 114 17.90 3.79 5.90
C PHE A 114 18.96 2.95 6.63
N SER A 115 18.87 1.60 6.64
CA SER A 115 19.89 0.77 7.33
C SER A 115 21.28 0.82 6.70
N ASP A 116 21.44 1.40 5.51
CA ASP A 116 22.69 1.35 4.76
C ASP A 116 23.47 2.69 4.88
N TYR A 117 23.66 3.15 6.13
CA TYR A 117 24.77 4.05 6.44
C TYR A 117 26.06 3.23 6.44
N ASP A 118 26.50 2.79 5.26
CA ASP A 118 27.90 2.42 5.04
C ASP A 118 28.68 3.71 4.73
N GLU A 119 29.81 3.90 5.39
CA GLU A 119 30.66 5.10 5.34
C GLU A 119 31.30 5.37 3.97
N ASP A 120 31.01 4.54 2.97
CA ASP A 120 31.52 4.66 1.61
C ASP A 120 30.46 5.22 0.65
N ARG A 121 30.78 6.38 0.06
CA ARG A 121 29.95 7.22 -0.81
C ARG A 121 29.54 6.56 -2.14
N TYR A 122 28.76 5.49 -2.12
CA TYR A 122 28.00 5.03 -3.29
C TYR A 122 26.63 4.53 -2.85
N THR A 123 25.62 5.33 -3.15
CA THR A 123 24.20 5.12 -2.90
C THR A 123 23.74 3.72 -3.31
N VAL A 124 23.64 2.80 -2.35
CA VAL A 124 22.62 1.76 -2.42
C VAL A 124 21.30 2.52 -2.26
N LYS A 125 20.66 2.89 -3.38
CA LYS A 125 19.28 3.39 -3.38
C LYS A 125 18.45 2.30 -2.70
N GLY A 126 18.25 2.42 -1.39
CA GLY A 126 17.49 1.44 -0.61
C GLY A 126 16.13 1.22 -1.27
N ILE A 127 15.69 -0.04 -1.34
CA ILE A 127 14.42 -0.43 -1.94
C ILE A 127 13.29 0.25 -1.14
N LYS A 128 12.83 1.42 -1.62
CA LYS A 128 11.79 2.23 -0.95
C LYS A 128 10.43 1.54 -0.95
N ALA A 129 10.25 0.47 -1.73
CA ALA A 129 9.01 -0.28 -1.81
C ALA A 129 8.56 -0.80 -0.43
N LYS A 130 9.46 -1.44 0.32
CA LYS A 130 9.13 -2.03 1.63
C LYS A 130 8.62 -1.01 2.66
N PRO A 131 9.32 0.10 2.94
CA PRO A 131 8.79 1.10 3.87
C PRO A 131 7.50 1.75 3.34
N ARG A 132 7.36 1.97 2.03
CA ARG A 132 6.13 2.54 1.43
C ARG A 132 4.93 1.60 1.52
N ASP A 133 5.11 0.31 1.31
CA ASP A 133 4.05 -0.68 1.52
C ASP A 133 3.69 -0.77 3.02
N SER A 134 4.69 -0.67 3.91
CA SER A 134 4.48 -0.63 5.36
C SER A 134 3.71 0.61 5.83
N ALA A 135 3.83 1.74 5.11
CA ALA A 135 3.01 2.92 5.36
C ALA A 135 1.52 2.65 5.13
N PHE A 136 1.18 1.86 4.10
CA PHE A 136 -0.21 1.47 3.88
C PHE A 136 -0.69 0.46 4.91
N LYS A 137 0.16 -0.50 5.31
CA LYS A 137 -0.17 -1.41 6.42
C LYS A 137 -0.42 -0.66 7.73
N LEU A 138 0.36 0.38 8.01
CA LEU A 138 0.14 1.27 9.14
C LEU A 138 -1.22 1.99 9.01
N LEU A 139 -1.55 2.52 7.83
CA LEU A 139 -2.87 3.13 7.57
C LEU A 139 -4.01 2.13 7.87
N TYR A 140 -3.92 0.92 7.30
CA TYR A 140 -4.91 -0.12 7.50
C TYR A 140 -5.08 -0.48 8.98
N LEU A 141 -3.97 -0.56 9.72
CA LEU A 141 -4.00 -0.80 11.17
C LEU A 141 -4.65 0.37 11.94
N ILE A 142 -4.42 1.62 11.55
CA ILE A 142 -5.05 2.77 12.19
C ILE A 142 -6.58 2.76 11.95
N VAL A 143 -7.01 2.42 10.73
CA VAL A 143 -8.41 2.46 10.33
C VAL A 143 -9.22 1.29 10.92
N LEU A 144 -8.73 0.04 10.74
CA LEU A 144 -9.47 -1.18 11.10
C LEU A 144 -8.82 -2.01 12.22
N GLY A 145 -7.64 -1.62 12.70
CA GLY A 145 -6.92 -2.40 13.69
C GLY A 145 -7.58 -2.41 15.06
N GLU A 146 -7.52 -3.57 15.71
CA GLU A 146 -7.84 -3.71 17.13
C GLU A 146 -6.57 -3.51 17.97
N PHE A 147 -6.64 -2.62 18.96
CA PHE A 147 -5.52 -2.33 19.85
C PHE A 147 -5.79 -2.89 21.24
N VAL A 148 -4.82 -3.64 21.77
CA VAL A 148 -4.94 -4.23 23.11
C VAL A 148 -4.81 -3.17 24.19
N ASP A 149 -3.89 -2.21 24.00
CA ASP A 149 -3.71 -1.06 24.90
C ASP A 149 -3.67 0.20 24.04
N GLU A 150 -4.85 0.76 23.77
CA GLU A 150 -5.01 1.91 22.86
C GLU A 150 -4.17 3.12 23.29
N VAL A 151 -3.93 3.31 24.59
CA VAL A 151 -3.09 4.42 25.09
C VAL A 151 -1.62 4.16 24.76
N LYS A 152 -1.09 2.97 25.03
CA LYS A 152 0.31 2.66 24.72
C LYS A 152 0.55 2.52 23.23
N ASP A 153 -0.39 1.93 22.50
CA ASP A 153 -0.24 1.66 21.08
C ASP A 153 -0.43 2.95 20.26
N SER A 154 -1.33 3.85 20.64
CA SER A 154 -1.45 5.17 20.01
C SER A 154 -0.17 6.02 20.15
N ALA A 155 0.60 5.88 21.23
CA ALA A 155 1.89 6.54 21.39
C ALA A 155 2.95 5.98 20.42
N LYS A 156 3.00 4.66 20.21
CA LYS A 156 3.90 4.05 19.22
C LYS A 156 3.52 4.43 17.80
N ILE A 157 2.22 4.45 17.51
CA ILE A 157 1.70 4.88 16.20
C ILE A 157 2.02 6.35 15.98
N PHE A 158 1.88 7.20 16.99
CA PHE A 158 2.31 8.60 16.89
C PHE A 158 3.77 8.72 16.44
N ASP A 159 4.69 7.99 17.07
CA ASP A 159 6.11 8.03 16.70
C ASP A 159 6.34 7.55 15.26
N ALA A 160 5.55 6.59 14.79
CA ALA A 160 5.60 6.08 13.42
C ALA A 160 5.03 7.09 12.40
N VAL A 161 3.91 7.73 12.71
CA VAL A 161 3.30 8.79 11.90
C VAL A 161 4.24 9.98 11.83
N LEU A 162 4.82 10.40 12.96
CA LEU A 162 5.79 11.48 13.02
C LEU A 162 7.02 11.18 12.15
N TYR A 163 7.54 9.95 12.23
CA TYR A 163 8.62 9.50 11.34
C TYR A 163 8.19 9.58 9.88
N LEU A 164 7.02 9.04 9.53
CA LEU A 164 6.53 9.04 8.16
C LEU A 164 6.40 10.47 7.58
N VAL A 165 5.81 11.41 8.33
CA VAL A 165 5.63 12.79 7.86
C VAL A 165 6.95 13.57 7.75
N SER A 166 7.96 13.23 8.56
CA SER A 166 9.26 13.90 8.55
C SER A 166 10.24 13.38 7.48
N HIS A 167 9.87 12.35 6.70
CA HIS A 167 10.76 11.72 5.70
C HIS A 167 10.21 11.82 4.27
N PRO A 168 10.14 13.03 3.68
CA PRO A 168 9.59 13.25 2.33
C PRO A 168 10.41 12.57 1.22
N ALA A 169 11.69 12.26 1.45
CA ALA A 169 12.52 11.51 0.50
C ALA A 169 12.06 10.05 0.33
N THR A 170 11.40 9.49 1.34
CA THR A 170 10.89 8.11 1.35
C THR A 170 9.40 8.08 1.08
N PHE A 171 8.63 8.90 1.79
CA PHE A 171 7.17 8.92 1.74
C PHE A 171 6.66 10.14 0.97
N LYS A 172 5.95 9.87 -0.13
CA LYS A 172 5.34 10.90 -0.97
C LYS A 172 4.24 11.64 -0.23
N TRP A 173 3.93 12.85 -0.69
CA TRP A 173 2.99 13.74 -0.01
C TRP A 173 1.62 13.09 0.26
N ARG A 174 1.07 12.35 -0.70
CA ARG A 174 -0.23 11.66 -0.55
C ARG A 174 -0.24 10.72 0.66
N ALA A 175 0.76 9.85 0.76
CA ALA A 175 0.90 8.92 1.88
C ALA A 175 1.05 9.66 3.22
N ARG A 176 1.88 10.72 3.25
CA ARG A 176 2.08 11.55 4.46
C ARG A 176 0.80 12.20 4.94
N THR A 177 0.03 12.76 4.03
CA THR A 177 -1.23 13.46 4.34
C THR A 177 -2.28 12.49 4.86
N VAL A 178 -2.48 11.37 4.16
CA VAL A 178 -3.55 10.42 4.48
C VAL A 178 -3.28 9.67 5.79
N VAL A 179 -2.05 9.19 5.99
CA VAL A 179 -1.68 8.48 7.24
C VAL A 179 -1.79 9.40 8.45
N ARG A 180 -1.37 10.67 8.30
CA ARG A 180 -1.55 11.68 9.34
C ARG A 180 -3.04 11.92 9.64
N ALA A 181 -3.86 12.13 8.61
CA ALA A 181 -5.29 12.37 8.78
C ALA A 181 -5.99 11.20 9.47
N ALA A 182 -5.67 9.96 9.09
CA ALA A 182 -6.19 8.76 9.74
C ALA A 182 -5.82 8.69 11.23
N TYR A 183 -4.57 9.03 11.57
CA TYR A 183 -4.13 9.08 12.97
C TYR A 183 -4.90 10.14 13.77
N GLU A 184 -5.04 11.34 13.22
CA GLU A 184 -5.76 12.45 13.86
C GLU A 184 -7.26 12.20 14.01
N GLU A 185 -7.85 11.41 13.11
CA GLU A 185 -9.25 10.97 13.21
C GLU A 185 -9.44 9.87 14.26
N ARG A 186 -8.55 8.87 14.30
CA ARG A 186 -8.68 7.72 15.19
C ARG A 186 -8.35 8.03 16.64
N PHE A 187 -7.31 8.83 16.89
CA PHE A 187 -6.75 9.00 18.23
C PHE A 187 -6.89 10.43 18.74
N VAL A 188 -6.99 10.57 20.07
CA VAL A 188 -6.99 11.89 20.71
C VAL A 188 -5.58 12.48 20.67
N VAL A 189 -5.39 13.46 19.79
CA VAL A 189 -4.09 14.11 19.61
C VAL A 189 -3.91 15.26 20.60
N SER A 190 -2.86 15.17 21.43
CA SER A 190 -2.49 16.25 22.35
C SER A 190 -1.97 17.49 21.60
N ALA A 191 -2.04 18.66 22.22
CA ALA A 191 -1.51 19.90 21.64
C ALA A 191 -0.02 19.79 21.25
N LYS A 192 0.78 19.07 22.07
CA LYS A 192 2.21 18.84 21.79
C LYS A 192 2.41 17.98 20.55
N GLN A 193 1.62 16.91 20.40
CA GLN A 193 1.68 16.04 19.22
C GLN A 193 1.24 16.79 17.95
N ARG A 194 0.17 17.59 18.04
CA ARG A 194 -0.30 18.41 16.92
C ARG A 194 0.78 19.38 16.43
N ILE A 195 1.39 20.14 17.34
CA ILE A 195 2.50 21.06 17.00
C ILE A 195 3.67 20.32 16.33
N ALA A 196 3.98 19.10 16.77
CA ALA A 196 5.04 18.30 16.16
C ALA A 196 4.71 17.84 14.74
N LEU A 197 3.45 17.50 14.46
CA LEU A 197 2.98 17.12 13.13
C LEU A 197 2.89 18.34 12.19
N ASP A 198 2.32 19.45 12.64
CA ASP A 198 2.16 20.70 11.88
C ASP A 198 3.49 21.26 11.35
N LYS A 199 4.60 20.98 12.06
CA LYS A 199 5.95 21.37 11.65
C LYS A 199 6.30 20.88 10.24
N TRP A 200 5.75 19.75 9.81
CA TRP A 200 6.12 19.09 8.56
C TRP A 200 5.16 19.40 7.39
N GLU A 201 3.99 19.98 7.66
CA GLU A 201 2.97 20.30 6.66
C GLU A 201 3.37 21.43 5.70
N ARG A 202 4.27 22.32 6.15
CA ARG A 202 4.63 23.57 5.43
C ARG A 202 5.54 23.39 4.21
N THR A 203 5.93 22.15 3.85
CA THR A 203 6.96 21.89 2.82
C THR A 203 6.40 21.38 1.49
N ASP A 204 5.07 21.20 1.37
CA ASP A 204 4.53 20.26 0.38
C ASP A 204 3.72 20.87 -0.78
N LEU A 205 3.27 22.13 -0.69
CA LEU A 205 2.52 22.75 -1.79
C LEU A 205 3.38 22.96 -3.05
N ASP A 206 4.64 23.33 -2.88
CA ASP A 206 5.58 23.55 -4.00
C ASP A 206 6.08 22.24 -4.62
N LYS A 207 5.97 21.11 -3.91
CA LYS A 207 6.41 19.77 -4.36
C LYS A 207 5.29 18.94 -4.99
N LEU A 208 4.05 19.35 -4.81
CA LEU A 208 2.86 18.67 -5.33
C LEU A 208 2.88 18.60 -6.86
N ALA A 209 3.28 19.70 -7.52
CA ALA A 209 3.36 19.79 -8.97
C ALA A 209 4.51 18.95 -9.58
N THR A 210 5.58 18.69 -8.83
CA THR A 210 6.73 17.90 -9.29
C THR A 210 6.50 16.40 -9.07
N GLU A 211 5.87 16.00 -7.96
CA GLU A 211 5.58 14.59 -7.68
C GLU A 211 4.60 13.94 -8.67
N ASP A 212 3.61 14.69 -9.18
CA ASP A 212 2.67 14.18 -10.20
C ASP A 212 3.29 14.05 -11.60
N SER A 213 4.40 14.76 -11.87
CA SER A 213 5.07 14.73 -13.19
C SER A 213 6.10 13.60 -13.33
N GLU A 214 6.71 13.16 -12.23
CA GLU A 214 7.66 12.03 -12.19
C GLU A 214 6.96 10.65 -12.14
N ASP A 215 5.63 10.61 -11.96
CA ASP A 215 4.84 9.38 -11.77
C ASP A 215 4.10 8.96 -13.06
N VAL A 216 4.63 9.30 -14.25
CA VAL A 216 3.99 9.03 -15.55
C VAL A 216 4.60 7.84 -16.32
N THR A 217 5.70 7.23 -15.88
CA THR A 217 6.35 6.17 -16.68
C THR A 217 6.78 4.93 -15.90
N THR A 218 6.25 3.80 -16.41
CA THR A 218 6.63 2.37 -16.32
C THR A 218 6.51 1.63 -14.99
N GLU A 219 5.94 0.42 -15.08
CA GLU A 219 5.78 -0.55 -13.98
C GLU A 219 7.11 -1.15 -13.50
N GLU A 220 8.20 -0.75 -14.15
CA GLU A 220 9.59 -1.00 -13.75
C GLU A 220 10.15 0.35 -13.27
N GLU A 221 10.73 0.39 -12.06
CA GLU A 221 11.53 1.54 -11.63
C GLU A 221 12.81 1.56 -12.49
N ASP A 222 12.66 1.97 -13.75
CA ASP A 222 13.73 1.95 -14.74
C ASP A 222 14.77 3.02 -14.45
N SER A 223 16.00 2.56 -14.57
CA SER A 223 17.25 3.22 -14.25
C SER A 223 17.64 4.22 -15.34
N ASP A 224 16.92 5.32 -15.48
CA ASP A 224 17.21 6.31 -16.52
C ASP A 224 17.85 7.58 -15.95
N PHE A 225 19.18 7.55 -15.82
CA PHE A 225 20.02 8.75 -15.99
C PHE A 225 21.36 8.36 -16.61
N TYR A 226 21.40 8.28 -17.94
CA TYR A 226 22.64 8.45 -18.69
C TYR A 226 23.04 9.93 -18.64
N TYR A 227 24.11 10.25 -17.92
CA TYR A 227 24.85 11.49 -18.17
C TYR A 227 26.03 11.16 -19.08
N ASP A 228 25.89 11.55 -20.34
CA ASP A 228 27.00 11.70 -21.28
C ASP A 228 27.88 12.85 -20.75
N SER A 229 29.16 12.57 -20.52
CA SER A 229 30.12 13.60 -20.11
C SER A 229 31.11 13.81 -21.23
N ASP A 230 31.12 15.03 -21.78
CA ASP A 230 32.27 15.62 -22.46
C ASP A 230 33.51 15.64 -21.55
#